data_AF-A0A7R9AJ71-F1
#
_entry.id   AF-A0A7R9AJ71-F1
#
_cell.length_a   1.000
_cell.length_b   1.000
_cell.length_c   1.000
_cell.angle_alpha   90.00
_cell.angle_beta   90.00
_cell.angle_gamma   90.00
#
_symmetry.space_group_name_H-M   'P 1'
#
loop_
_entity.id
_entity.type
_entity.pdbx_description
1 polymer ?
#
loop_
_entity_poly.entity_id
_entity_poly.type
_entity_poly.pdbx_seq_one_letter_code
_entity_poly.pdbx_strand_id
1 'polypeptide(L)'
;MAARSSLRDVGRVMNIPLNEVDRVAKVFPSHLTATLAGVLAEKDIDPKQKDVFTSEDKEKAYDFRKMAEEKSEIDDITNFVPVSVAKDSELLVSQYDNSVAEEAGLLKMDFLGLKTLTIIKDALEIIKDRYDVDIDIDAISLEDEKTFELFQRGDMVGIFQYESP
;
A
#
# COMPACT_ATOMS: atom_id res chain seq x y z
N MET A 1 -0.01 5.60 -14.89
CA MET A 1 0.07 6.99 -15.38
C MET A 1 0.84 7.14 -16.71
N ALA A 2 0.90 6.14 -17.60
CA ALA A 2 1.80 6.21 -18.76
C ALA A 2 1.16 6.80 -20.03
N ALA A 3 -0.03 6.35 -20.44
CA ALA A 3 -0.54 6.66 -21.78
C ALA A 3 -1.05 8.10 -21.96
N ARG A 4 -1.88 8.60 -21.02
CA ARG A 4 -2.44 9.97 -21.11
C ARG A 4 -1.38 11.07 -20.98
N SER A 5 -0.35 10.85 -20.15
CA SER A 5 0.76 11.81 -20.03
C SER A 5 1.62 11.82 -21.29
N SER A 6 1.95 10.64 -21.83
CA SER A 6 2.73 10.53 -23.07
C SER A 6 2.03 11.20 -24.26
N LEU A 7 0.71 11.07 -24.38
CA LEU A 7 -0.10 11.75 -25.41
C LEU A 7 -0.04 13.28 -25.29
N ARG A 8 -0.02 13.80 -24.07
CA ARG A 8 0.13 15.24 -23.80
C ARG A 8 1.52 15.74 -24.17
N ASP A 9 2.55 14.97 -23.86
CA ASP A 9 3.93 15.36 -24.15
C ASP A 9 4.22 15.30 -25.66
N VAL A 10 3.70 14.30 -26.37
CA VAL A 10 3.76 14.27 -27.85
C VAL A 10 2.97 15.44 -28.46
N GLY A 11 1.77 15.73 -27.96
CA GLY A 11 0.97 16.86 -28.42
C GLY A 11 1.66 18.22 -28.23
N ARG A 12 2.41 18.38 -27.12
CA ARG A 12 3.25 19.56 -26.85
C ARG A 12 4.39 19.70 -27.86
N VAL A 13 5.10 18.61 -28.15
CA VAL A 13 6.20 18.61 -29.14
C VAL A 13 5.69 18.89 -30.55
N MET A 14 4.48 18.42 -30.88
CA MET A 14 3.84 18.64 -32.18
C MET A 14 3.13 20.02 -32.29
N ASN A 15 3.25 20.87 -31.27
CA ASN A 15 2.66 22.21 -31.23
C ASN A 15 1.12 22.23 -31.43
N ILE A 16 0.44 21.15 -31.01
CA ILE A 16 -1.01 21.02 -31.07
C ILE A 16 -1.62 21.77 -29.88
N PRO A 17 -2.71 22.55 -30.05
CA PRO A 17 -3.38 23.20 -28.94
C PRO A 17 -3.80 22.21 -27.85
N LEU A 18 -3.46 22.50 -26.59
CA LEU A 18 -3.72 21.63 -25.43
C LEU A 18 -5.19 21.18 -25.30
N ASN A 19 -6.13 22.02 -25.76
CA ASN A 19 -7.56 21.73 -25.76
C ASN A 19 -7.94 20.51 -26.63
N GLU A 20 -7.26 20.32 -27.76
CA GLU A 20 -7.50 19.17 -28.63
C GLU A 20 -6.85 17.90 -28.09
N VAL A 21 -5.63 18.04 -27.58
CA VAL A 21 -4.87 16.94 -26.97
C VAL A 21 -5.60 16.41 -25.73
N ASP A 22 -6.20 17.29 -24.91
CA ASP A 22 -6.99 16.90 -23.74
C ASP A 22 -8.32 16.24 -24.11
N ARG A 23 -8.94 16.64 -25.23
CA ARG A 23 -10.15 15.97 -25.72
C ARG A 23 -9.84 14.52 -26.09
N VAL A 24 -8.73 14.28 -26.79
CA VAL A 24 -8.27 12.93 -27.16
C VAL A 24 -7.84 12.14 -25.93
N ALA A 25 -7.08 12.74 -25.01
CA ALA A 25 -6.60 12.07 -23.80
C ALA A 25 -7.73 11.65 -22.84
N LYS A 26 -8.85 12.37 -22.81
CA LYS A 26 -10.04 12.03 -22.00
C LYS A 26 -10.81 10.81 -22.53
N VAL A 27 -10.74 10.54 -23.83
CA VAL A 27 -11.39 9.37 -24.47
C VAL A 27 -10.66 8.07 -24.11
N PHE A 28 -9.38 8.13 -23.76
CA PHE A 28 -8.64 6.95 -23.31
C PHE A 28 -9.12 6.49 -21.93
N PRO A 29 -9.45 5.20 -21.72
CA PRO A 29 -9.82 4.69 -20.39
C PRO A 29 -8.69 4.89 -19.37
N SER A 30 -9.07 5.21 -18.13
CA SER A 30 -8.16 5.42 -16.98
C SER A 30 -7.55 4.14 -16.44
N HIS A 31 -8.08 2.98 -16.81
CA HIS A 31 -7.61 1.68 -16.38
C HIS A 31 -6.58 1.14 -17.39
N LEU A 32 -5.33 1.58 -17.27
CA LEU A 32 -4.20 0.81 -17.83
C LEU A 32 -3.82 -0.28 -16.83
N THR A 33 -4.67 -1.30 -16.77
CA THR A 33 -4.34 -2.63 -16.20
C THR A 33 -4.55 -3.71 -17.25
N ALA A 34 -4.23 -3.40 -18.51
CA ALA A 34 -4.18 -4.36 -19.59
C ALA A 34 -2.87 -4.13 -20.34
N THR A 35 -1.85 -4.89 -19.96
CA THR A 35 -0.68 -5.12 -20.79
C THR A 35 -1.14 -5.78 -22.09
N LEU A 36 -0.49 -5.44 -23.21
CA LEU A 36 -0.71 -6.07 -24.53
C LEU A 36 -0.54 -7.61 -24.53
N ALA A 37 -0.01 -8.19 -23.45
CA ALA A 37 0.08 -9.63 -23.23
C ALA A 37 -1.24 -10.28 -22.74
N GLY A 38 -2.16 -9.51 -22.14
CA GLY A 38 -3.41 -10.03 -21.57
C GLY A 38 -4.55 -10.23 -22.57
N VAL A 39 -4.40 -9.76 -23.81
CA VAL A 39 -5.44 -9.85 -24.86
C VAL A 39 -5.23 -11.07 -25.77
N LEU A 40 -4.14 -11.83 -25.60
CA LEU A 40 -3.78 -12.96 -26.47
C LEU A 40 -3.62 -14.31 -25.74
N ALA A 41 -4.12 -14.45 -24.51
CA ALA A 41 -4.17 -15.74 -23.82
C ALA A 41 -5.58 -16.32 -23.92
N GLU A 42 -5.77 -17.21 -24.88
CA GLU A 42 -7.01 -17.97 -25.04
C GLU A 42 -7.21 -18.96 -23.87
N LYS A 43 -8.30 -18.74 -23.14
CA LYS A 43 -9.25 -19.70 -22.52
C LYS A 43 -8.78 -20.77 -21.52
N ASP A 44 -9.44 -20.68 -20.36
CA ASP A 44 -10.09 -21.74 -19.56
C ASP A 44 -9.25 -22.91 -19.05
N ILE A 45 -9.17 -23.03 -17.71
CA ILE A 45 -9.86 -24.05 -16.91
C ILE A 45 -9.38 -23.94 -15.44
N ASP A 46 -10.31 -23.68 -14.53
CA ASP A 46 -10.23 -24.11 -13.11
C ASP A 46 -11.09 -25.39 -13.02
N PRO A 47 -10.59 -26.51 -12.46
CA PRO A 47 -11.17 -26.92 -11.19
C PRO A 47 -10.24 -27.81 -10.33
N LYS A 48 -10.01 -27.37 -9.09
CA LYS A 48 -10.01 -28.16 -7.83
C LYS A 48 -8.85 -27.79 -6.92
N GLN A 49 -9.17 -26.86 -6.02
CA GLN A 49 -8.70 -26.90 -4.65
C GLN A 49 -9.00 -28.28 -4.03
N LYS A 50 -7.93 -29.03 -3.71
CA LYS A 50 -7.71 -29.86 -2.50
C LYS A 50 -6.62 -30.90 -2.80
N ASP A 51 -5.41 -30.68 -2.28
CA ASP A 51 -4.90 -31.40 -1.11
C ASP A 51 -3.46 -30.94 -0.81
N VAL A 52 -3.30 -30.20 0.29
CA VAL A 52 -2.54 -30.61 1.49
C VAL A 52 -1.03 -30.40 1.34
N PHE A 53 -0.54 -29.31 1.97
CA PHE A 53 0.84 -29.04 2.39
C PHE A 53 1.86 -30.10 1.97
N THR A 54 2.65 -29.79 0.93
CA THR A 54 3.80 -30.59 0.55
C THR A 54 4.89 -30.38 1.59
N SER A 55 5.57 -31.45 2.00
CA SER A 55 6.66 -31.45 2.99
C SER A 55 7.78 -30.44 2.70
N GLU A 56 7.90 -30.00 1.45
CA GLU A 56 8.85 -28.99 0.97
C GLU A 56 8.56 -27.57 1.51
N ASP A 57 7.29 -27.20 1.75
CA ASP A 57 6.96 -25.85 2.27
C ASP A 57 7.35 -25.72 3.75
N LYS A 58 7.31 -26.82 4.49
CA LYS A 58 7.79 -26.87 5.87
C LYS A 58 9.31 -26.80 5.93
N GLU A 59 10.04 -27.50 5.07
CA GLU A 59 11.50 -27.42 5.01
C GLU A 59 11.98 -26.01 4.67
N LYS A 60 11.38 -25.37 3.65
CA LYS A 60 11.67 -23.97 3.32
C LYS A 60 11.42 -23.03 4.50
N ALA A 61 10.31 -23.22 5.23
CA ALA A 61 10.02 -22.41 6.41
C ALA A 61 11.04 -22.62 7.56
N TYR A 62 11.58 -23.82 7.73
CA TYR A 62 12.64 -24.11 8.71
C TYR A 62 14.00 -23.54 8.28
N ASP A 63 14.31 -23.55 6.98
CA ASP A 63 15.51 -22.92 6.44
C ASP A 63 15.43 -21.39 6.56
N PHE A 64 14.27 -20.78 6.29
CA PHE A 64 14.04 -19.35 6.55
C PHE A 64 14.22 -18.98 8.03
N ARG A 65 13.78 -19.85 8.97
CA ARG A 65 14.01 -19.63 10.41
C ARG A 65 15.47 -19.73 10.79
N LYS A 66 16.23 -20.69 10.23
CA LYS A 66 17.67 -20.82 10.48
C LYS A 66 18.45 -19.61 9.96
N MET A 67 18.13 -19.14 8.75
CA MET A 67 18.74 -17.94 8.16
C MET A 67 18.42 -16.68 8.97
N ALA A 68 17.23 -16.59 9.57
CA ALA A 68 16.84 -15.47 10.43
C ALA A 68 17.49 -15.49 11.83
N GLU A 69 17.84 -16.68 12.34
CA GLU A 69 18.54 -16.84 13.63
C GLU A 69 20.06 -16.61 13.52
N GLU A 70 20.63 -16.77 12.34
CA GLU A 70 21.98 -16.30 12.04
C GLU A 70 21.97 -14.76 12.01
N LYS A 71 22.38 -14.16 13.13
CA LYS A 71 22.76 -12.75 13.21
C LYS A 71 23.89 -12.49 12.22
N SER A 72 23.52 -12.21 10.99
CA SER A 72 24.39 -11.51 10.06
C SER A 72 24.64 -10.15 10.69
N GLU A 73 25.91 -9.86 10.98
CA GLU A 73 26.33 -8.51 11.37
C GLU A 73 25.66 -7.53 10.39
N ILE A 74 24.89 -6.58 10.92
CA ILE A 74 24.21 -5.56 10.11
C ILE A 74 25.32 -4.67 9.55
N ASP A 75 25.88 -5.12 8.44
CA ASP A 75 26.85 -4.38 7.66
C ASP A 75 26.12 -3.23 6.94
N ASP A 76 26.84 -2.17 6.58
CA ASP A 76 26.22 -0.93 6.10
C ASP A 76 25.38 -1.20 4.84
N ILE A 77 24.13 -0.72 4.82
CA ILE A 77 23.19 -0.91 3.68
C ILE A 77 23.79 -0.40 2.36
N THR A 78 24.71 0.56 2.42
CA THR A 78 25.46 1.08 1.27
C THR A 78 26.34 0.03 0.58
N ASN A 79 26.73 -1.05 1.28
CA ASN A 79 27.53 -2.14 0.71
C ASN A 79 26.70 -3.10 -0.17
N PHE A 80 25.38 -3.15 0.06
CA PHE A 80 24.47 -4.08 -0.63
C PHE A 80 23.56 -3.37 -1.64
N VAL A 81 23.24 -2.10 -1.38
CA VAL A 81 22.25 -1.36 -2.14
C VAL A 81 22.81 0.01 -2.52
N PRO A 82 22.81 0.36 -3.82
CA PRO A 82 23.11 1.72 -4.21
C PRO A 82 22.04 2.65 -3.64
N VAL A 83 22.45 3.56 -2.77
CA VAL A 83 21.57 4.59 -2.19
C VAL A 83 21.81 5.95 -2.84
N SER A 84 20.84 6.84 -2.72
CA SER A 84 20.95 8.24 -3.11
C SER A 84 20.29 9.11 -2.05
N VAL A 85 20.62 10.40 -2.04
CA VAL A 85 19.97 11.37 -1.15
C VAL A 85 18.73 11.90 -1.86
N ALA A 86 17.59 11.92 -1.18
CA ALA A 86 16.38 12.51 -1.74
C ALA A 86 16.57 14.02 -2.00
N LYS A 87 15.96 14.55 -3.06
CA LYS A 87 16.14 15.97 -3.45
C LYS A 87 15.77 16.98 -2.36
N ASP A 88 14.83 16.61 -1.50
CA ASP A 88 14.22 17.49 -0.51
C ASP A 88 14.53 17.10 0.94
N SER A 89 15.40 16.11 1.17
CA SER A 89 15.76 15.67 2.52
C SER A 89 17.08 14.93 2.57
N GLU A 90 17.79 14.97 3.69
CA GLU A 90 19.00 14.17 3.94
C GLU A 90 18.74 12.66 4.13
N LEU A 91 17.50 12.21 3.89
CA LEU A 91 17.15 10.79 3.94
C LEU A 91 17.79 10.02 2.78
N LEU A 92 18.40 8.89 3.12
CA LEU A 92 18.90 7.93 2.15
C LEU A 92 17.73 7.14 1.57
N VAL A 93 17.65 7.10 0.24
CA VAL A 93 16.67 6.32 -0.52
C VAL A 93 17.40 5.31 -1.39
N SER A 94 16.90 4.07 -1.39
CA SER A 94 17.37 3.02 -2.30
C SER A 94 17.14 3.43 -3.75
N GLN A 95 18.09 3.12 -4.63
CA GLN A 95 17.93 3.27 -6.07
C GLN A 95 17.19 2.08 -6.72
N TYR A 96 16.99 0.99 -5.98
CA TYR A 96 16.17 -0.13 -6.45
C TYR A 96 14.69 0.15 -6.28
N ASP A 97 13.91 -0.30 -7.27
CA ASP A 97 12.46 -0.34 -7.17
C ASP A 97 12.03 -1.40 -6.14
N ASN A 98 10.78 -1.30 -5.68
CA ASN A 98 10.23 -2.13 -4.61
C ASN A 98 10.38 -3.63 -4.87
N SER A 99 10.14 -4.08 -6.11
CA SER A 99 10.24 -5.50 -6.46
C SER A 99 11.68 -6.00 -6.46
N VAL A 100 12.61 -5.18 -6.95
CA VAL A 100 14.04 -5.55 -7.06
C VAL A 100 14.70 -5.61 -5.70
N ALA A 101 14.29 -4.73 -4.76
CA ALA A 101 14.79 -4.74 -3.40
C ALA A 101 14.42 -6.04 -2.65
N GLU A 102 13.20 -6.54 -2.85
CA GLU A 102 12.73 -7.79 -2.24
C GLU A 102 13.44 -9.01 -2.84
N GLU A 103 13.59 -9.06 -4.17
CA GLU A 103 14.36 -10.11 -4.87
C GLU A 103 15.84 -10.14 -4.46
N ALA A 104 16.42 -8.98 -4.13
CA ALA A 104 17.78 -8.86 -3.62
C ALA A 104 17.94 -9.38 -2.18
N GLY A 105 16.86 -9.81 -1.52
CA GLY A 105 16.89 -10.36 -0.16
C GLY A 105 16.85 -9.31 0.94
N LEU A 106 16.44 -8.06 0.64
CA LEU A 106 16.30 -7.01 1.64
C LEU A 106 14.99 -7.18 2.41
N LEU A 107 15.05 -7.00 3.73
CA LEU A 107 13.86 -6.94 4.55
C LEU A 107 13.14 -5.61 4.33
N LYS A 108 11.91 -5.68 3.81
CA LYS A 108 11.05 -4.53 3.58
C LYS A 108 10.12 -4.31 4.77
N MET A 109 10.03 -3.07 5.23
CA MET A 109 9.00 -2.63 6.18
C MET A 109 8.18 -1.51 5.56
N ASP A 110 6.88 -1.74 5.42
CA ASP A 110 5.95 -0.74 4.90
C ASP A 110 5.42 0.14 6.05
N PHE A 111 5.72 1.44 5.99
CA PHE A 111 5.13 2.42 6.89
C PHE A 111 3.90 3.05 6.23
N LEU A 112 2.72 2.73 6.72
CA LEU A 112 1.47 3.34 6.26
C LEU A 112 1.20 4.64 7.03
N GLY A 113 1.08 5.75 6.30
CA GLY A 113 0.69 7.06 6.85
C GLY A 113 -0.82 7.19 7.08
N LEU A 114 -1.39 6.35 7.94
CA LEU A 114 -2.83 6.39 8.26
C LEU A 114 -3.15 7.57 9.18
N LYS A 115 -3.78 8.61 8.62
CA LYS A 115 -4.27 9.78 9.38
C LYS A 115 -5.24 9.41 10.50
N THR A 116 -5.95 8.29 10.36
CA THR A 116 -6.90 7.78 11.36
C THR A 116 -6.25 7.59 12.72
N LEU A 117 -5.00 7.11 12.77
CA LEU A 117 -4.29 6.93 14.05
C LEU A 117 -3.97 8.28 14.72
N THR A 118 -3.63 9.30 13.93
CA THR A 118 -3.43 10.67 14.44
C THR A 118 -4.74 11.24 15.01
N ILE A 119 -5.87 11.06 14.31
CA ILE A 119 -7.18 11.51 14.77
C ILE A 119 -7.55 10.85 16.11
N ILE A 120 -7.33 9.54 16.22
CA ILE A 120 -7.60 8.79 17.45
C ILE A 120 -6.71 9.30 18.61
N LYS A 121 -5.41 9.52 18.36
CA LYS A 121 -4.49 10.07 19.35
C LYS A 121 -4.97 11.43 19.87
N ASP A 122 -5.32 12.34 18.97
CA ASP A 122 -5.78 13.69 19.32
C ASP A 122 -7.11 13.62 20.09
N ALA A 123 -8.01 12.70 19.73
CA ALA A 123 -9.26 12.48 20.46
C ALA A 123 -9.03 12.02 21.90
N LEU A 124 -8.09 11.10 22.12
CA LEU A 124 -7.72 10.66 23.48
C LEU A 124 -7.15 11.80 24.33
N GLU A 125 -6.26 12.62 23.76
CA GLU A 125 -5.68 13.78 24.45
C GLU A 125 -6.79 14.75 24.88
N ILE A 126 -7.73 15.06 23.98
CA ILE A 126 -8.87 15.95 24.29
C ILE A 126 -9.77 15.38 25.37
N ILE A 127 -10.03 14.06 25.34
CA ILE A 127 -10.88 13.40 26.36
C ILE A 127 -10.20 13.47 27.73
N LYS A 128 -8.90 13.19 27.78
CA LYS A 128 -8.11 13.27 29.01
C LYS A 128 -8.10 14.70 29.57
N ASP A 129 -7.86 15.70 28.73
CA ASP A 129 -7.84 17.11 29.16
C ASP A 129 -9.20 17.61 29.65
N ARG A 130 -10.30 17.16 29.04
CA ARG A 130 -11.65 17.66 29.36
C ARG A 130 -12.32 16.90 30.49
N TYR A 131 -12.12 15.59 30.57
CA TYR A 131 -12.87 14.72 31.47
C TYR A 131 -11.98 14.03 32.53
N ASP A 132 -10.66 14.20 32.45
CA ASP A 132 -9.67 13.52 33.30
C ASP A 132 -9.83 11.98 33.27
N VAL A 133 -10.24 11.46 32.10
CA VAL A 133 -10.40 10.03 31.84
C VAL A 133 -9.29 9.58 30.90
N ASP A 134 -8.54 8.57 31.35
CA ASP A 134 -7.56 7.87 30.52
C ASP A 134 -8.23 6.65 29.88
N ILE A 135 -8.26 6.59 28.55
CA ILE A 135 -8.91 5.51 27.79
C ILE A 135 -7.83 4.67 27.13
N ASP A 136 -7.77 3.39 27.49
CA ASP A 136 -7.00 2.39 26.77
C ASP A 136 -7.82 1.85 25.59
N ILE A 137 -7.35 2.13 24.37
CA ILE A 137 -8.01 1.72 23.13
C ILE A 137 -8.07 0.20 23.00
N ASP A 138 -7.01 -0.50 23.41
CA ASP A 138 -6.89 -1.95 23.25
C ASP A 138 -7.83 -2.71 24.19
N ALA A 139 -8.35 -2.02 25.22
CA ALA A 139 -9.26 -2.56 26.21
C ALA A 139 -10.76 -2.25 25.93
N ILE A 140 -11.07 -1.50 24.86
CA ILE A 140 -12.46 -1.14 24.54
C ILE A 140 -13.26 -2.40 24.17
N SER A 141 -14.46 -2.53 24.76
CA SER A 141 -15.37 -3.63 24.43
C SER A 141 -15.85 -3.54 22.99
N LEU A 142 -15.79 -4.66 22.26
CA LEU A 142 -16.32 -4.79 20.91
C LEU A 142 -17.86 -4.94 20.88
N GLU A 143 -18.49 -5.10 22.05
CA GLU A 143 -19.94 -5.30 22.20
C GLU A 143 -20.67 -4.04 22.71
N ASP A 144 -20.12 -2.84 22.49
CA ASP A 144 -20.76 -1.59 22.94
C ASP A 144 -22.06 -1.29 22.17
N GLU A 145 -23.19 -1.38 22.87
CA GLU A 145 -24.53 -1.20 22.30
C GLU A 145 -24.72 0.21 21.71
N LYS A 146 -24.15 1.25 22.33
CA LYS A 146 -24.25 2.63 21.83
C LYS A 146 -23.53 2.81 20.49
N THR A 147 -22.39 2.15 20.32
CA THR A 147 -21.67 2.12 19.03
C THR A 147 -22.54 1.46 17.96
N PHE A 148 -23.19 0.33 18.27
CA PHE A 148 -24.10 -0.32 17.31
C PHE A 148 -25.35 0.52 17.00
N GLU A 149 -25.93 1.22 17.97
CA GLU A 149 -27.05 2.13 17.71
C GLU A 149 -26.66 3.24 16.71
N LEU A 150 -25.44 3.76 16.80
CA LEU A 150 -24.93 4.77 15.86
C LEU A 150 -24.85 4.20 14.43
N PHE A 151 -24.37 2.97 14.28
CA PHE A 151 -24.38 2.25 12.99
C PHE A 151 -25.81 1.99 12.48
N GLN A 152 -26.75 1.62 13.34
CA GLN A 152 -28.15 1.36 12.95
C GLN A 152 -28.87 2.61 12.44
N ARG A 153 -28.49 3.80 12.94
CA ARG A 153 -29.03 5.09 12.48
C ARG A 153 -28.46 5.53 11.13
N GLY A 154 -27.37 4.90 10.67
CA GLY A 154 -26.66 5.30 9.45
C GLY A 154 -25.81 6.55 9.62
N ASP A 155 -25.53 6.96 10.85
CA ASP A 155 -24.70 8.13 11.17
C ASP A 155 -23.19 7.79 11.01
N MET A 156 -22.80 7.38 9.80
CA MET A 156 -21.46 6.84 9.49
C MET A 156 -20.46 7.90 8.99
N VAL A 157 -20.85 9.18 9.04
CA VAL A 157 -19.97 10.29 8.64
C VAL A 157 -18.78 10.36 9.59
N GLY A 158 -17.57 10.20 9.06
CA GLY A 158 -16.33 10.20 9.84
C GLY A 158 -15.95 8.84 10.45
N ILE A 159 -16.66 7.77 10.10
CA ILE A 159 -16.24 6.40 10.45
C ILE A 159 -15.32 5.88 9.34
N PHE A 160 -14.07 5.60 9.70
CA PHE A 160 -13.07 5.08 8.77
C PHE A 160 -13.59 3.86 7.99
N GLN A 161 -13.39 3.86 6.67
CA GLN A 161 -13.88 2.87 5.68
C GLN A 161 -15.38 2.93 5.33
N TYR A 162 -16.23 3.58 6.13
CA TYR A 162 -17.69 3.65 5.91
C TYR A 162 -18.17 5.03 5.40
N GLU A 163 -17.24 5.87 4.96
CA GLU A 163 -17.51 7.25 4.51
C GLU A 163 -18.07 7.34 3.07
N SER A 164 -18.29 6.20 2.42
CA SER A 164 -18.83 6.16 1.06
C SER A 164 -20.35 6.39 1.05
N PRO A 165 -20.91 7.09 0.04
CA PRO A 165 -22.35 7.38 -0.05
C PRO A 165 -23.26 6.16 -0.15
#